data_AF-A0A538HGE4-F1
#
_entry.id   AF-A0A538HGE4-F1
#
_cell.length_a   1.000
_cell.length_b   1.000
_cell.length_c   1.000
_cell.angle_alpha   90.00
_cell.angle_beta   90.00
_cell.angle_gamma   90.00
#
_symmetry.space_group_name_H-M   'P 1'
#
loop_
_entity.id
_entity.type
_entity.pdbx_description
1 polymer ?
#
loop_
_entity_poly.entity_id
_entity_poly.type
_entity_poly.pdbx_seq_one_letter_code
_entity_poly.pdbx_strand_id
1 'polypeptide(L)'
;MSFGAFIVAMTIGAALLALWAGVRFPRMGPNTLAGALIQVALALAAGWFLVPAGISSVVRWNETSGPLIAVLLFALPALIYLFLASLWAMRVLQQMMRGARR
;
A
#
# COMPACT_ATOMS: atom_id res chain seq x y z
N MET A 1 -11.18 22.70 1.94
CA MET A 1 -11.36 21.30 1.52
C MET A 1 -11.83 20.50 2.73
N SER A 2 -12.81 19.60 2.60
CA SER A 2 -13.20 18.75 3.73
C SER A 2 -12.16 17.65 3.95
N PHE A 3 -11.96 17.26 5.21
CA PHE A 3 -11.05 16.18 5.58
C PHE A 3 -11.36 14.87 4.84
N GLY A 4 -12.66 14.58 4.62
CA GLY A 4 -13.09 13.42 3.85
C GLY A 4 -12.64 13.46 2.38
N ALA A 5 -12.76 14.62 1.72
CA ALA A 5 -12.33 14.76 0.33
C ALA A 5 -10.81 14.56 0.18
N PHE A 6 -10.02 15.01 1.16
CA PHE A 6 -8.60 14.76 1.21
C PHE A 6 -8.28 13.26 1.28
N ILE A 7 -8.90 12.52 2.20
CA ILE A 7 -8.68 11.07 2.33
C ILE A 7 -9.04 10.34 1.03
N VAL A 8 -10.17 10.68 0.42
CA VAL A 8 -10.61 10.06 -0.83
C VAL A 8 -9.60 10.32 -1.95
N ALA A 9 -9.18 11.58 -2.14
CA ALA A 9 -8.18 11.92 -3.15
C ALA A 9 -6.84 11.20 -2.90
N MET A 10 -6.41 11.12 -1.64
CA MET A 10 -5.17 10.44 -1.26
C MET A 10 -5.25 8.93 -1.55
N THR A 11 -6.38 8.31 -1.23
CA THR A 11 -6.62 6.88 -1.47
C THR A 11 -6.63 6.58 -2.97
N ILE A 12 -7.31 7.41 -3.77
CA ILE A 12 -7.33 7.28 -5.23
C ILE A 12 -5.92 7.45 -5.80
N GLY A 13 -5.17 8.45 -5.34
CA GLY A 13 -3.78 8.67 -5.75
C GLY A 13 -2.88 7.47 -5.45
N ALA A 14 -3.00 6.90 -4.25
CA ALA A 14 -2.24 5.70 -3.87
C ALA A 14 -2.63 4.47 -4.72
N ALA A 15 -3.91 4.30 -5.02
CA ALA A 15 -4.39 3.22 -5.88
C ALA A 15 -3.87 3.36 -7.33
N LEU A 16 -3.90 4.58 -7.88
CA LEU A 16 -3.33 4.87 -9.20
C LEU A 16 -1.83 4.60 -9.27
N LEU A 17 -1.07 5.00 -8.24
CA LEU A 17 0.36 4.73 -8.15
C LEU A 17 0.65 3.23 -8.02
N ALA A 18 -0.13 2.49 -7.24
CA ALA A 18 -0.01 1.04 -7.14
C ALA A 18 -0.32 0.35 -8.48
N LEU A 19 -1.35 0.80 -9.20
CA LEU A 19 -1.69 0.30 -10.52
C LEU A 19 -0.56 0.59 -11.52
N TRP A 20 -0.06 1.83 -11.53
CA TRP A 20 1.05 2.23 -12.39
C TRP A 20 2.30 1.41 -12.10
N ALA A 21 2.67 1.23 -10.83
CA ALA A 21 3.80 0.40 -10.43
C ALA A 21 3.62 -1.07 -10.85
N GLY A 22 2.42 -1.62 -10.67
CA GLY A 22 2.09 -2.99 -11.05
C GLY A 22 2.10 -3.24 -12.57
N VAL A 23 1.76 -2.24 -13.38
CA VAL A 23 1.81 -2.30 -14.86
C VAL A 23 3.21 -1.99 -15.39
N ARG A 24 3.92 -1.02 -14.79
CA ARG A 24 5.27 -0.60 -15.18
C ARG A 24 6.32 -1.64 -14.83
N PHE A 25 6.16 -2.34 -13.70
CA PHE A 25 7.09 -3.35 -13.21
C PHE A 25 6.43 -4.74 -13.08
N PRO A 26 6.06 -5.39 -14.19
CA PRO A 26 5.39 -6.68 -14.17
C PRO A 26 6.25 -7.82 -13.59
N ARG A 27 7.58 -7.64 -13.53
CA ARG A 27 8.56 -8.62 -13.02
C ARG A 27 8.92 -8.46 -11.53
N MET A 28 8.41 -7.44 -10.83
CA MET A 28 8.72 -7.24 -9.39
C MET A 28 7.81 -8.04 -8.44
N GLY A 29 6.87 -8.83 -8.96
CA GLY A 29 5.96 -9.63 -8.14
C GLY A 29 6.55 -11.00 -7.78
N PRO A 30 6.35 -11.50 -6.54
CA PRO A 30 6.78 -12.85 -6.15
C PRO A 30 6.11 -13.91 -7.03
N ASN A 31 6.88 -14.89 -7.48
CA ASN A 31 6.42 -15.99 -8.34
C ASN A 31 5.53 -17.02 -7.60
N THR A 32 5.33 -16.84 -6.28
CA THR A 32 4.65 -17.80 -5.40
C THR A 32 3.55 -17.12 -4.58
N LEU A 33 2.41 -17.82 -4.41
CA LEU A 33 1.24 -17.35 -3.62
C LEU A 33 1.64 -16.98 -2.19
N ALA A 34 2.49 -17.80 -1.57
CA ALA A 34 2.99 -17.56 -0.23
C ALA A 34 3.79 -16.24 -0.17
N GLY A 35 4.63 -15.95 -1.18
CA GLY A 35 5.39 -14.69 -1.22
C GLY A 35 4.49 -13.46 -1.35
N ALA A 36 3.43 -13.54 -2.17
CA ALA A 36 2.47 -12.45 -2.32
C ALA A 36 1.66 -12.21 -1.03
N LEU A 37 1.15 -13.29 -0.42
CA LEU A 37 0.39 -13.20 0.84
C LEU A 37 1.26 -12.74 2.01
N ILE A 38 2.52 -13.19 2.07
CA ILE A 38 3.48 -12.69 3.07
C ILE A 38 3.70 -11.19 2.88
N GLN A 39 3.86 -10.70 1.64
CA GLN A 39 4.00 -9.26 1.41
C GLN A 39 2.75 -8.47 1.75
N VAL A 40 1.55 -9.00 1.52
CA VAL A 40 0.29 -8.38 2.01
C VAL A 40 0.27 -8.32 3.53
N ALA A 41 0.57 -9.44 4.19
CA ALA A 41 0.61 -9.52 5.64
C ALA A 41 1.69 -8.61 6.24
N LEU A 42 2.86 -8.52 5.60
CA LEU A 42 3.96 -7.65 6.00
C LEU A 42 3.57 -6.18 5.78
N ALA A 43 2.92 -5.83 4.67
CA ALA A 43 2.44 -4.48 4.41
C ALA A 43 1.35 -4.07 5.41
N LEU A 44 0.45 -4.98 5.79
CA LEU A 44 -0.56 -4.75 6.82
C LEU A 44 0.06 -4.61 8.21
N ALA A 45 0.97 -5.51 8.58
CA ALA A 45 1.67 -5.46 9.88
C ALA A 45 2.55 -4.21 9.99
N ALA A 46 3.28 -3.89 8.91
CA ALA A 46 4.06 -2.67 8.83
C ALA A 46 3.17 -1.43 8.86
N GLY A 47 2.05 -1.44 8.15
CA GLY A 47 1.05 -0.37 8.20
C GLY A 47 0.49 -0.17 9.60
N TRP A 48 0.18 -1.25 10.31
CA TRP A 48 -0.41 -1.18 11.64
C TRP A 48 0.58 -0.72 12.71
N PHE A 49 1.87 -1.05 12.57
CA PHE A 49 2.87 -0.73 13.59
C PHE A 49 3.71 0.52 13.25
N LEU A 50 4.19 0.65 12.01
CA LEU A 50 5.06 1.75 11.60
C LEU A 50 4.30 3.04 11.33
N VAL A 51 3.05 2.99 10.88
CA VAL A 51 2.29 4.23 10.59
C VAL A 51 1.94 4.98 11.88
N PRO A 52 1.41 4.36 12.95
CA PRO A 52 1.15 5.07 14.20
C PRO A 52 2.43 5.54 14.90
N ALA A 53 3.49 4.72 14.88
CA ALA A 53 4.79 5.06 15.47
C ALA A 53 5.49 6.20 14.69
N GLY A 54 5.41 6.19 13.36
CA GLY A 54 5.97 7.21 12.47
C GLY A 54 5.21 8.53 12.52
N ILE A 55 3.87 8.48 12.58
CA ILE A 55 3.06 9.69 12.72
C ILE A 55 3.32 10.36 14.07
N SER A 56 3.34 9.59 15.15
CA SER A 56 3.57 10.13 16.51
C SER A 56 5.00 10.65 16.72
N SER A 57 6.00 10.16 15.99
CA SER A 57 7.36 10.72 16.05
C SER A 57 7.45 12.06 15.32
N VAL A 58 6.89 12.18 14.11
CA VAL A 58 6.96 13.42 13.30
C VAL A 58 6.13 14.55 13.88
N VAL A 59 4.95 14.26 14.44
CA VAL A 59 4.09 15.28 15.07
C VAL A 59 4.76 15.92 16.29
N ARG A 60 5.63 15.19 17.00
CA ARG A 60 6.41 15.72 18.13
C ARG A 60 7.52 16.69 17.71
N TRP A 61 7.99 16.62 16.46
CA TRP A 61 9.10 17.44 15.97
C TRP A 61 8.64 18.78 15.37
N ASN A 62 7.41 18.86 14.85
CA ASN A 62 6.87 20.08 14.25
C ASN A 62 5.33 20.08 14.28
N GLU A 63 4.72 20.87 15.17
CA GLU A 63 3.26 20.88 15.36
C GLU A 63 2.47 21.41 14.16
N THR A 64 3.03 22.36 13.41
CA THR A 64 2.28 23.04 12.34
C THR A 64 2.29 22.25 11.03
N SER A 65 3.43 21.64 10.68
CA SER A 65 3.58 20.90 9.40
C SER A 65 3.71 19.38 9.57
N GLY A 66 3.99 18.91 10.79
CA GLY A 66 4.26 17.50 11.10
C GLY A 66 3.14 16.53 10.69
N PRO A 67 1.84 16.83 10.88
CA PRO A 67 0.77 15.91 10.50
C PRO A 67 0.72 15.63 9.00
N LEU A 68 0.92 16.65 8.15
CA LEU A 68 0.90 16.50 6.69
C LEU A 68 2.11 15.70 6.19
N ILE A 69 3.29 16.02 6.73
CA ILE A 69 4.54 15.31 6.43
C ILE A 69 4.42 13.85 6.83
N ALA A 70 3.84 13.58 8.00
CA ALA A 70 3.62 12.23 8.49
C ALA A 70 2.69 11.42 7.58
N VAL A 71 1.59 12.00 7.11
CA VAL A 71 0.66 11.33 6.19
C VAL A 71 1.35 11.04 4.84
N LEU A 72 2.13 11.98 4.31
CA LEU A 72 2.84 11.80 3.03
C LEU A 72 3.98 10.78 3.11
N LEU A 73 4.75 10.75 4.21
CA LEU A 73 5.87 9.82 4.35
C LEU A 73 5.47 8.42 4.83
N PHE A 74 4.36 8.28 5.56
CA PHE A 74 3.97 6.99 6.14
C PHE A 74 2.68 6.46 5.55
N ALA A 75 1.59 7.23 5.57
CA ALA A 75 0.28 6.72 5.14
C ALA A 75 0.23 6.48 3.63
N LEU A 76 0.78 7.39 2.83
CA LEU A 76 0.79 7.29 1.38
C LEU A 76 1.58 6.07 0.87
N PRO A 77 2.85 5.86 1.24
CA PRO A 77 3.58 4.66 0.82
C PRO A 77 2.98 3.37 1.39
N ALA A 78 2.43 3.39 2.60
CA ALA A 78 1.73 2.22 3.16
C ALA A 78 0.50 1.83 2.31
N LEU A 79 -0.31 2.81 1.90
CA LEU A 79 -1.46 2.59 1.01
C LEU A 79 -1.03 2.07 -0.37
N ILE A 80 0.02 2.65 -0.96
CA ILE A 80 0.57 2.17 -2.24
C ILE A 80 0.99 0.70 -2.13
N TYR A 81 1.76 0.35 -1.08
CA TYR A 81 2.21 -1.03 -0.87
C TYR A 81 1.06 -1.98 -0.62
N LEU A 82 0.05 -1.57 0.14
CA LEU A 82 -1.13 -2.37 0.40
C LEU A 82 -1.87 -2.70 -0.90
N PHE A 83 -2.16 -1.67 -1.72
CA PHE A 83 -2.83 -1.88 -3.01
C PHE A 83 -1.97 -2.72 -3.97
N LEU A 84 -0.66 -2.50 -4.00
CA LEU A 84 0.25 -3.27 -4.84
C LEU A 84 0.28 -4.75 -4.41
N ALA A 85 0.33 -5.01 -3.11
CA ALA A 85 0.29 -6.36 -2.56
C ALA A 85 -1.06 -7.05 -2.84
N SER A 86 -2.18 -6.34 -2.74
CA SER A 86 -3.49 -6.85 -3.16
C SER A 86 -3.54 -7.20 -4.65
N LEU A 87 -2.92 -6.39 -5.52
CA LEU A 87 -2.80 -6.69 -6.95
C LEU A 87 -1.99 -7.96 -7.20
N TRP A 88 -0.90 -8.18 -6.45
CA TRP A 88 -0.13 -9.42 -6.53
C TRP A 88 -0.96 -10.63 -6.09
N ALA A 89 -1.68 -10.54 -4.96
CA ALA A 89 -2.57 -11.62 -4.51
C ALA A 89 -3.64 -11.97 -5.56
N MET A 90 -4.26 -10.94 -6.17
CA MET A 90 -5.24 -11.12 -7.23
C MET A 90 -4.66 -11.81 -8.47
N ARG A 91 -3.45 -11.41 -8.91
CA ARG A 91 -2.76 -12.03 -10.05
C ARG A 91 -2.49 -13.51 -9.80
N VAL A 92 -2.04 -13.88 -8.61
CA VAL A 92 -1.77 -15.29 -8.29
C VAL A 92 -3.05 -16.10 -8.20
N LEU A 93 -4.12 -15.56 -7.62
CA LEU A 93 -5.44 -16.20 -7.61
C LEU A 93 -5.94 -16.47 -9.04
N GLN A 94 -5.78 -15.50 -9.95
CA GLN A 94 -6.11 -15.68 -11.37
C GLN A 94 -5.26 -16.76 -12.04
N GLN A 95 -3.98 -16.89 -11.69
CA GLN A 95 -3.12 -17.96 -12.20
C GLN A 95 -3.57 -19.35 -11.72
N MET A 96 -3.95 -19.49 -10.44
CA MET A 96 -4.47 -20.73 -9.88
C MET A 96 -5.78 -21.17 -10.55
N MET A 97 -6.72 -20.23 -10.73
CA MET A 97 -7.99 -20.50 -11.42
C MET A 97 -7.78 -20.91 -12.88
N ARG A 98 -6.79 -20.33 -13.57
CA ARG A 98 -6.43 -20.74 -14.95
C ARG A 98 -5.75 -22.10 -15.00
N GLY A 99 -4.95 -22.43 -14.00
CA GLY A 99 -4.32 -23.75 -13.85
C GLY A 99 -5.32 -24.86 -13.57
N ALA A 100 -6.32 -24.61 -12.72
CA ALA A 100 -7.40 -25.58 -12.41
C ALA A 100 -8.38 -25.82 -13.57
N ARG A 101 -8.33 -25.00 -14.63
CA ARG A 101 -9.20 -25.09 -15.81
C ARG A 101 -8.53 -25.80 -17.00
N ARG A 102 -7.27 -26.22 -16.86
CA ARG A 102 -6.53 -27.06 -17.82
C ARG A 102 -6.44 -28.48 -17.29
#